data_AF-A0A847VYN2-F1
#
_entry.id   AF-A0A847VYN2-F1
#
_cell.length_a   1.000
_cell.length_b   1.000
_cell.length_c   1.000
_cell.angle_alpha   90.00
_cell.angle_beta   90.00
_cell.angle_gamma   90.00
#
_symmetry.space_group_name_H-M   'P 1'
#
loop_
_entity.id
_entity.type
_entity.pdbx_description
1 polymer ?
#
loop_
_entity_poly.entity_id
_entity_poly.type
_entity_poly.pdbx_seq_one_letter_code
_entity_poly.pdbx_strand_id
1 'polypeptide(L)' 'MNCPDCGLELRIKRAYTEVVLNRPVMIQELACCNPNCERYKDDVVETIHHTLN' A
#
# COMPACT_ATOMS: atom_id res chain seq x y z
N MET A 1 0.36 8.90 -0.59
CA MET A 1 1.65 8.73 -1.30
C MET A 1 1.37 8.63 -2.79
N ASN A 2 2.33 8.99 -3.66
CA ASN A 2 2.14 8.96 -5.11
C ASN A 2 2.90 7.78 -5.76
N CYS A 3 2.36 7.29 -6.88
CA CYS A 3 2.97 6.24 -7.69
C CYS A 3 4.30 6.76 -8.26
N PRO A 4 5.40 6.01 -8.12
CA PRO A 4 6.72 6.47 -8.56
C PRO A 4 6.81 6.70 -10.08
N ASP A 5 5.98 6.01 -10.86
CA ASP A 5 6.07 6.03 -12.32
C ASP A 5 5.19 7.13 -12.94
N CYS A 6 3.92 7.23 -12.52
CA CYS A 6 2.97 8.18 -13.11
C CYS A 6 2.65 9.40 -12.23
N GLY A 7 3.22 9.49 -11.02
CA GLY A 7 3.07 10.63 -10.11
C GLY A 7 1.67 10.82 -9.50
N LEU A 8 0.69 10.01 -9.87
CA LEU A 8 -0.68 10.05 -9.34
C LEU A 8 -0.78 9.37 -7.98
N GLU A 9 -1.79 9.74 -7.19
CA GLU A 9 -2.01 9.19 -5.85
C GLU A 9 -2.22 7.66 -5.87
N LEU A 10 -1.51 6.95 -4.99
CA LEU A 10 -1.78 5.53 -4.74
C LEU A 10 -3.00 5.38 -3.84
N ARG A 11 -3.81 4.35 -4.10
CA ARG A 11 -5.03 4.06 -3.32
C ARG A 11 -4.83 2.82 -2.46
N ILE A 12 -5.41 2.84 -1.26
CA ILE A 12 -5.43 1.66 -0.39
C ILE A 12 -6.25 0.57 -1.07
N LYS A 13 -5.61 -0.57 -1.32
CA LYS A 13 -6.25 -1.76 -1.88
C LYS A 13 -6.65 -2.72 -0.78
N ARG A 14 -5.76 -2.92 0.19
CA ARG A 14 -6.01 -3.76 1.35
C ARG A 14 -5.43 -3.10 2.60
N ALA A 15 -6.14 -3.25 3.71
CA ALA A 15 -5.63 -2.93 5.03
C ALA A 15 -5.96 -4.10 5.96
N TYR A 16 -4.98 -4.55 6.74
CA TYR A 16 -5.14 -5.64 7.68
C TYR A 16 -4.18 -5.47 8.85
N THR A 17 -4.40 -6.21 9.93
CA THR A 17 -3.57 -6.16 11.14
C THR A 17 -2.87 -7.50 11.33
N GLU A 18 -1.57 -7.45 11.53
CA GLU A 18 -0.75 -8.61 11.94
C GLU A 18 -0.17 -8.39 13.33
N VAL A 19 0.20 -9.47 14.01
CA VAL A 19 0.91 -9.40 15.30
C VAL A 19 2.38 -9.72 15.04
N VAL A 20 3.25 -8.72 15.16
CA VAL A 20 4.69 -8.87 15.00
C VAL A 20 5.36 -8.61 16.34
N LEU A 21 6.10 -9.60 16.87
CA LEU A 21 6.79 -9.50 18.16
C LEU A 21 5.86 -9.03 19.31
N ASN A 22 4.67 -9.64 19.43
CA ASN A 22 3.62 -9.30 20.39
C ASN A 22 3.07 -7.86 20.28
N ARG A 23 3.31 -7.17 19.18
CA ARG A 23 2.73 -5.85 18.92
C ARG A 23 1.79 -5.91 17.72
N PRO A 24 0.56 -5.36 17.83
CA PRO A 24 -0.32 -5.24 16.70
C PRO A 24 0.25 -4.20 15.72
N VAL A 25 0.37 -4.58 14.45
CA VAL A 25 0.83 -3.73 13.35
C VAL A 25 -0.24 -3.73 12.28
N MET A 26 -0.77 -2.55 11.95
CA MET A 26 -1.62 -2.36 10.79
C MET A 26 -0.76 -2.21 9.54
N ILE A 27 -1.05 -3.01 8.54
CA ILE A 27 -0.39 -3.04 7.24
C ILE A 27 -1.38 -2.52 6.20
N GLN A 28 -0.95 -1.55 5.40
CA GLN A 28 -1.73 -1.00 4.28
C GLN A 28 -0.99 -1.24 2.97
N GLU A 29 -1.60 -2.01 2.08
CA GLU A 29 -1.12 -2.27 0.73
C GLU A 29 -1.77 -1.27 -0.22
N LEU A 30 -0.94 -0.48 -0.92
CA LEU A 30 -1.35 0.55 -1.85
C LEU A 30 -1.14 0.10 -3.30
N ALA A 31 -2.05 0.48 -4.19
CA ALA A 31 -1.98 0.18 -5.62
C ALA A 31 -2.13 1.44 -6.48
N CYS A 32 -1.55 1.40 -7.69
CA CYS A 32 -1.74 2.44 -8.69
C CYS A 32 -3.13 2.30 -9.33
N CYS A 33 -3.87 3.40 -9.45
CA CYS A 33 -5.19 3.42 -10.08
C CYS A 33 -5.20 3.95 -11.52
N ASN A 34 -4.03 4.35 -12.05
CA ASN A 34 -3.93 4.92 -13.39
C ASN A 34 -3.78 3.81 -14.44
N PRO A 35 -4.79 3.52 -15.29
CA PRO A 35 -4.73 2.43 -16.26
C PRO A 35 -3.63 2.58 -17.32
N ASN A 36 -3.09 3.79 -17.50
CA ASN A 36 -1.99 4.06 -18.43
C ASN A 36 -0.60 3.89 -17.77
N CYS A 37 -0.54 3.60 -16.47
CA CYS A 37 0.70 3.35 -15.75
C CYS A 37 1.08 1.86 -15.84
N GLU A 38 2.37 1.55 -15.99
CA GLU A 38 2.84 0.16 -16.03
C GLU A 38 2.49 -0.59 -14.74
N ARG A 39 2.63 0.10 -13.60
CA ARG A 39 2.31 -0.41 -12.26
C ARG A 39 0.81 -0.57 -11.96
N TYR A 40 -0.08 -0.17 -12.86
CA TYR A 40 -1.52 -0.44 -12.69
C TYR A 40 -1.83 -1.94 -12.63
N LYS A 41 -0.99 -2.73 -13.31
CA LYS A 41 -1.12 -4.18 -13.34
C LYS A 41 -0.53 -4.86 -12.11
N ASP A 42 0.21 -4.11 -11.29
CA ASP A 42 0.81 -4.63 -10.07
C ASP A 42 -0.26 -4.78 -8.99
N ASP A 43 -0.16 -5.87 -8.23
CA ASP A 43 -1.12 -6.13 -7.15
C ASP A 43 -0.93 -5.13 -6.01
N VAL A 44 0.33 -4.81 -5.69
CA VAL A 44 0.76 -3.88 -4.64
C VAL A 44 1.98 -3.10 -5.14
N VAL A 45 1.94 -1.78 -5.00
CA VAL A 45 3.03 -0.86 -5.36
C VAL A 45 3.83 -0.43 -4.13
N GLU A 46 3.15 -0.28 -2.98
CA GLU A 46 3.76 0.18 -1.74
C GLU A 46 3.04 -0.45 -0.54
N THR A 47 3.77 -0.66 0.56
CA THR A 47 3.23 -1.22 1.81
C THR A 47 3.61 -0.34 3.00
N ILE A 48 2.62 0.23 3.68
CA ILE A 48 2.82 1.07 4.87
C ILE A 48 2.57 0.25 6.13
N HIS A 49 3.48 0.35 7.10
CA HIS A 49 3.39 -0.34 8.38
C HIS A 49 3.15 0.67 9.52
N HIS A 50 2.08 0.49 10.27
CA HIS A 50 1.70 1.31 11.41
C HIS A 50 1.63 0.46 12.68
N THR A 51 2.55 0.65 13.62
CA THR A 51 2.45 0.04 14.94
C THR A 51 1.27 0.66 15.69
N LEU A 52 0.36 -0.19 16.20
CA LEU A 52 -0.76 0.23 17.03
C LEU A 52 -0.32 0.17 18.50
N ASN A 53 -0.47 1.28 19.22
CA ASN A 53 -0.10 1.42 20.64
C ASN A 53 -1.31 1.26 21.55
#